data_AF-A0A0K2TT04-F1
#
_entry.id   AF-A0A0K2TT04-F1
#
_cell.length_a   1.000
_cell.length_b   1.000
_cell.length_c   1.000
_cell.angle_alpha   90.00
_cell.angle_beta   90.00
_cell.angle_gamma   90.00
#
_symmetry.space_group_name_H-M   'P 1'
#
loop_
_entity.id
_entity.type
_entity.pdbx_description
1 polymer ?
#
loop_
_entity_poly.entity_id
_entity_poly.type
_entity_poly.pdbx_seq_one_letter_code
_entity_poly.pdbx_strand_id
1 'polypeptide(L)'
;MGRQYLPKRASELIALFSLSTTLFLYFHTKDLSHRLSEIQRPYETGFESSGSQIKRQSRELSTAPEENYGKLDPNELNNTRKAAKEILFFNRVPKVGSQTTMELLKSLSIKNNFHYHKDRTQKVEMIKLSNNEEKKLTRFVSSFDAPSVYVKHVCFSNFSR
;
A
#
# COMPACT_ATOMS: atom_id res chain seq x y z
N MET A 1 14.04 61.22 2.16
CA MET A 1 14.95 60.64 3.18
C MET A 1 14.73 59.13 3.22
N GLY A 2 15.57 58.35 2.53
CA GLY A 2 15.52 56.88 2.58
C GLY A 2 16.90 56.35 2.91
N ARG A 3 17.16 56.04 4.18
CA ARG A 3 18.44 55.54 4.66
C ARG A 3 18.55 54.06 4.25
N GLN A 4 19.42 53.77 3.29
CA GLN A 4 19.69 52.41 2.83
C GLN A 4 20.30 51.60 3.98
N TYR A 5 19.55 50.62 4.50
CA TYR A 5 20.05 49.59 5.41
C TYR A 5 20.79 48.53 4.58
N LEU A 6 22.04 48.83 4.22
CA LEU A 6 22.96 47.84 3.65
C LEU A 6 23.65 47.10 4.80
N PRO A 7 23.52 45.77 4.91
CA PRO A 7 24.12 44.99 5.98
C PRO A 7 25.65 45.06 5.88
N LYS A 8 26.31 45.36 7.01
CA LYS A 8 27.78 45.56 7.05
C LYS A 8 28.54 44.28 7.39
N ARG A 9 27.86 43.19 7.77
CA ARG A 9 28.49 41.92 8.16
C ARG A 9 27.90 40.73 7.40
N ALA A 10 28.77 39.82 6.96
CA ALA A 10 28.39 38.61 6.24
C ALA A 10 27.40 37.73 7.03
N SER A 11 27.44 37.77 8.37
CA SER A 11 26.49 37.06 9.23
C SER A 11 25.04 37.55 9.08
N GLU A 12 24.84 38.86 8.84
CA GLU A 12 23.50 39.43 8.62
C GLU A 12 22.94 39.00 7.25
N LEU A 13 23.80 38.92 6.23
CA LEU A 13 23.41 38.41 4.91
C LEU A 13 23.02 36.93 4.96
N ILE A 14 23.77 36.10 5.68
CA ILE A 14 23.44 34.68 5.84
C ILE A 14 22.12 34.51 6.59
N ALA A 15 21.87 35.33 7.63
CA ALA A 15 20.62 35.30 8.36
C ALA A 15 19.42 35.70 7.48
N LEU A 16 19.56 36.75 6.67
CA LEU A 16 18.53 37.16 5.71
C LEU A 16 18.29 36.11 4.63
N PHE A 17 19.36 35.48 4.12
CA PHE A 17 19.26 34.41 3.14
C PHE A 17 18.59 33.16 3.71
N SER A 18 18.91 32.81 4.96
CA SER A 18 18.29 31.70 5.69
C SER A 18 16.80 31.97 5.91
N LEU A 19 16.43 33.16 6.42
CA LEU A 19 15.04 33.52 6.64
C LEU A 19 14.24 33.56 5.34
N SER A 20 14.84 34.09 4.26
CA SER A 20 14.27 34.08 2.91
C SER A 20 14.05 32.65 2.40
N THR A 21 15.02 31.75 2.61
CA THR A 21 14.94 30.35 2.19
C THR A 21 13.86 29.60 2.96
N THR A 22 13.75 29.83 4.28
CA THR A 22 12.70 29.24 5.11
C THR A 22 11.31 29.70 4.70
N LEU A 23 11.12 31.01 4.45
CA LEU A 23 9.85 31.54 3.96
C LEU A 23 9.50 30.99 2.58
N PHE A 24 10.48 30.96 1.66
CA PHE A 24 10.30 30.38 0.33
C PHE A 24 9.87 28.91 0.40
N LEU A 25 10.57 28.09 1.18
CA LEU A 25 10.23 26.68 1.40
C LEU A 25 8.85 26.52 2.06
N TYR A 26 8.49 27.39 3.00
CA TYR A 26 7.16 27.38 3.63
C TYR A 26 6.05 27.66 2.62
N PHE A 27 6.20 28.69 1.78
CA PHE A 27 5.22 28.98 0.72
C PHE A 27 5.14 27.84 -0.30
N HIS A 28 6.27 27.27 -0.70
CA HIS A 28 6.30 26.14 -1.63
C HIS A 28 5.64 24.89 -1.04
N THR A 29 5.88 24.62 0.24
CA THR A 29 5.27 23.48 0.95
C THR A 29 3.77 23.70 1.10
N LYS A 30 3.33 24.95 1.33
CA LYS A 30 1.91 25.30 1.38
C LYS A 30 1.22 25.20 0.02
N ASP A 31 1.84 25.68 -1.04
CA ASP A 31 1.29 25.54 -2.40
C ASP A 31 1.18 24.07 -2.81
N LEU A 32 2.22 23.28 -2.54
CA LEU A 32 2.19 21.84 -2.78
C LEU A 32 1.10 21.14 -1.96
N SER A 33 0.96 21.50 -0.69
CA SER A 33 -0.07 20.95 0.19
C SER A 33 -1.49 21.36 -0.27
N HIS A 34 -1.66 22.60 -0.74
CA HIS A 34 -2.93 23.06 -1.31
C HIS A 34 -3.26 22.31 -2.60
N ARG A 35 -2.30 22.15 -3.51
CA ARG A 35 -2.46 21.36 -4.75
C ARG A 35 -2.78 19.90 -4.47
N LEU A 36 -2.12 19.28 -3.48
CA LEU A 36 -2.45 17.92 -3.05
C LEU A 36 -3.89 17.83 -2.52
N SER A 37 -4.33 18.81 -1.72
CA SER A 37 -5.71 18.87 -1.24
C SER A 37 -6.72 19.07 -2.39
N GLU A 38 -6.35 19.83 -3.42
CA GLU A 38 -7.18 20.08 -4.59
C GLU A 38 -7.26 18.86 -5.51
N ILE A 39 -6.17 18.10 -5.67
CA ILE A 39 -6.16 16.83 -6.43
C ILE A 39 -6.91 15.72 -5.68
N GLN A 40 -6.93 15.75 -4.35
CA GLN A 40 -7.69 14.79 -3.55
C GLN A 40 -9.21 15.05 -3.60
N ARG A 41 -9.64 16.31 -3.74
CA ARG A 41 -11.07 16.66 -3.88
C ARG A 41 -11.78 15.93 -5.04
N PRO A 42 -11.30 15.90 -6.30
CA PRO A 42 -11.99 15.18 -7.38
C PRO A 42 -11.97 13.66 -7.21
N TYR A 43 -11.06 13.09 -6.41
CA TYR A 43 -11.14 11.68 -6.01
C TYR A 43 -12.31 11.45 -5.03
N GLU A 44 -12.57 12.38 -4.11
CA GLU A 44 -13.74 12.33 -3.23
C GLU A 44 -15.04 12.68 -4.00
N THR A 45 -15.06 13.73 -4.81
CA THR A 45 -16.28 14.19 -5.53
C THR A 45 -16.69 13.24 -6.66
N GLY A 46 -15.75 12.50 -7.28
CA GLY A 46 -16.06 11.41 -8.22
C GLY A 46 -16.60 10.14 -7.56
N PHE A 47 -16.41 9.99 -6.25
CA PHE A 47 -16.99 8.92 -5.44
C PHE A 47 -18.30 9.36 -4.74
N GLU A 48 -18.52 10.65 -4.53
CA GLU A 48 -19.70 11.18 -3.83
C GLU A 48 -21.03 11.03 -4.59
N SER A 49 -21.02 10.73 -5.90
CA SER A 49 -22.26 10.32 -6.60
C SER A 49 -22.68 8.87 -6.32
N SER A 50 -21.85 8.07 -5.62
CA SER A 50 -22.18 6.74 -5.10
C SER A 50 -21.83 6.55 -3.62
N GLY A 51 -21.48 7.64 -2.92
CA GLY A 51 -20.75 7.59 -1.66
C GLY A 51 -21.24 8.60 -0.63
N SER A 52 -22.55 8.87 -0.58
CA SER A 52 -23.14 9.54 0.58
C SER A 52 -23.09 8.57 1.78
N GLN A 53 -21.94 8.48 2.48
CA GLN A 53 -21.74 8.02 3.87
C GLN A 53 -20.25 7.95 4.30
N ILE A 54 -19.35 8.83 3.82
CA ILE A 54 -17.97 8.89 4.36
C ILE A 54 -17.65 10.31 4.83
N LYS A 55 -18.34 10.73 5.90
CA LYS A 55 -17.96 11.93 6.66
C LYS A 55 -17.09 11.48 7.83
N ARG A 56 -15.79 11.82 7.75
CA ARG A 56 -14.88 12.01 8.90
C ARG A 56 -15.14 11.12 10.12
N GLN A 57 -14.91 9.82 9.97
CA GLN A 57 -14.42 9.04 11.10
C GLN A 57 -12.90 9.18 11.10
N SER A 58 -12.39 9.97 12.04
CA SER A 58 -11.24 9.51 12.80
C SER A 58 -11.39 8.01 12.97
N ARG A 59 -10.37 7.27 12.54
CA ARG A 59 -10.28 5.82 12.50
C ARG A 59 -10.42 5.22 13.91
N GLU A 60 -11.59 5.37 14.52
CA GLU A 60 -12.20 4.33 15.33
C GLU A 60 -12.45 3.23 14.34
N LEU A 61 -11.46 2.35 14.23
CA LEU A 61 -11.70 0.96 13.93
C LEU A 61 -12.93 0.60 14.74
N SER A 62 -14.10 0.47 14.11
CA SER A 62 -15.28 -0.05 14.76
C SER A 62 -14.95 -1.50 15.07
N THR A 63 -14.24 -1.73 16.17
CA THR A 63 -14.31 -2.99 16.90
C THR A 63 -15.79 -3.20 17.09
N ALA A 64 -16.35 -4.17 16.37
CA ALA A 64 -17.67 -4.66 16.69
C ALA A 64 -17.66 -4.93 18.21
N PRO A 65 -18.75 -4.64 18.94
CA PRO A 65 -18.83 -4.97 20.36
C PRO A 65 -18.36 -6.42 20.54
N GLU A 66 -17.48 -6.70 21.51
CA GLU A 66 -16.79 -8.00 21.61
C GLU A 66 -17.74 -9.21 21.55
N GLU A 67 -18.99 -9.02 21.99
CA GLU A 67 -20.08 -9.99 21.95
C GLU A 67 -20.43 -10.50 20.54
N ASN A 68 -20.11 -9.78 19.47
CA ASN A 68 -20.41 -10.18 18.08
C ASN A 68 -19.31 -11.02 17.41
N TYR A 69 -18.08 -11.08 17.93
CA TYR A 69 -17.01 -11.87 17.31
C TYR A 69 -17.26 -13.39 17.39
N GLY A 70 -18.05 -13.85 18.38
CA GLY A 70 -18.44 -15.25 18.51
C GLY A 70 -19.45 -15.75 17.47
N LYS A 71 -19.99 -14.85 16.63
CA LYS A 71 -21.07 -15.15 15.68
C LYS A 71 -20.71 -14.85 14.23
N LEU A 72 -19.43 -14.62 13.93
CA LEU A 72 -18.96 -14.43 12.57
C LEU A 72 -18.76 -15.79 11.90
N ASP A 73 -19.51 -16.06 10.82
CA ASP A 73 -19.25 -17.23 9.98
C ASP A 73 -18.06 -16.93 9.05
N PRO A 74 -16.97 -17.72 9.12
CA PRO A 74 -15.82 -17.56 8.23
C PRO A 74 -16.21 -17.61 6.74
N ASN A 75 -17.28 -18.33 6.40
CA ASN A 75 -17.74 -18.46 5.02
C ASN A 75 -18.45 -17.21 4.49
N GLU A 76 -18.97 -16.36 5.38
CA GLU A 76 -19.58 -15.07 5.01
C GLU A 76 -18.51 -14.01 4.76
N LEU A 77 -17.37 -14.10 5.47
CA LEU A 77 -16.23 -13.19 5.30
C LEU A 77 -15.28 -13.61 4.16
N ASN A 78 -15.41 -14.84 3.68
CA ASN A 78 -14.53 -15.38 2.64
C ASN A 78 -14.92 -14.92 1.23
N ASN A 79 -14.27 -13.85 0.76
CA ASN A 79 -14.42 -13.35 -0.60
C ASN A 79 -13.90 -14.30 -1.70
N THR A 80 -13.16 -15.35 -1.35
CA THR A 80 -12.64 -16.36 -2.30
C THR A 80 -13.43 -17.67 -2.28
N ARG A 81 -14.65 -17.69 -1.70
CA ARG A 81 -15.52 -18.88 -1.64
C ARG A 81 -15.74 -19.58 -2.99
N LYS A 82 -15.71 -18.84 -4.10
CA LYS A 82 -15.90 -19.36 -5.46
C LYS A 82 -14.58 -19.65 -6.19
N ALA A 83 -13.44 -19.68 -5.49
CA ALA A 83 -12.16 -19.99 -6.10
C ALA A 83 -12.13 -21.44 -6.60
N ALA A 84 -11.62 -21.65 -7.81
CA ALA A 84 -11.54 -22.98 -8.41
C ALA A 84 -10.42 -23.85 -7.79
N LYS A 85 -9.44 -23.23 -7.13
CA LYS A 85 -8.31 -23.90 -6.47
C LYS A 85 -8.02 -23.22 -5.13
N GLU A 86 -7.67 -24.02 -4.13
CA GLU A 86 -7.27 -23.56 -2.80
C GLU A 86 -5.78 -23.17 -2.78
N ILE A 87 -5.39 -22.27 -3.68
CA ILE A 87 -4.02 -21.75 -3.78
C ILE A 87 -4.07 -20.24 -3.57
N LEU A 88 -3.37 -19.76 -2.54
CA LEU A 88 -3.22 -18.34 -2.28
C LEU A 88 -1.98 -17.80 -3.00
N PHE A 89 -2.20 -16.94 -3.98
CA PHE A 89 -1.13 -16.15 -4.58
C PHE A 89 -0.94 -14.84 -3.82
N PHE A 90 0.20 -14.70 -3.12
CA PHE A 90 0.53 -13.48 -2.39
C PHE A 90 1.54 -12.63 -3.19
N ASN A 91 1.01 -11.69 -3.97
CA ASN A 91 1.75 -10.63 -4.64
C ASN A 91 2.23 -9.59 -3.61
N ARG A 92 3.36 -9.86 -2.97
CA ARG A 92 3.88 -9.01 -1.88
C ARG A 92 4.45 -7.68 -2.40
N VAL A 93 4.32 -6.63 -1.59
CA VAL A 93 4.94 -5.31 -1.81
C VAL A 93 6.04 -5.09 -0.76
N PRO A 94 7.21 -4.54 -1.12
CA PRO A 94 8.29 -4.28 -0.17
C PRO A 94 7.91 -3.16 0.79
N LYS A 95 8.47 -3.21 2.01
CA LYS A 95 8.42 -2.13 3.02
C LYS A 95 7.03 -1.77 3.57
N VAL A 96 6.01 -2.59 3.31
CA VAL A 96 4.64 -2.41 3.85
C VAL A 96 4.30 -3.41 4.95
N GLY A 97 5.30 -4.00 5.61
CA GLY A 97 5.08 -5.06 6.61
C GLY A 97 4.87 -6.45 6.01
N SER A 98 5.08 -6.64 4.70
CA SER A 98 4.88 -7.93 4.02
C SER A 98 5.73 -9.07 4.61
N GLN A 99 6.86 -8.75 5.24
CA GLN A 99 7.74 -9.75 5.86
C GLN A 99 7.06 -10.44 7.05
N THR A 100 6.37 -9.66 7.90
CA THR A 100 5.64 -10.20 9.05
C THR A 100 4.51 -11.12 8.60
N THR A 101 3.79 -10.76 7.54
CA THR A 101 2.75 -11.63 6.94
C THR A 101 3.34 -12.93 6.40
N MET A 102 4.52 -12.89 5.79
CA MET A 102 5.19 -14.10 5.30
C MET A 102 5.59 -15.05 6.44
N GLU A 103 6.12 -14.51 7.53
CA GLU A 103 6.46 -15.30 8.72
C GLU A 103 5.21 -15.92 9.35
N LEU A 104 4.12 -15.17 9.42
CA LEU A 104 2.81 -15.67 9.84
C LEU A 104 2.32 -16.81 8.95
N LEU A 105 2.35 -16.63 7.62
CA LEU A 105 1.93 -17.67 6.66
C LEU A 105 2.78 -18.93 6.78
N LYS A 106 4.08 -18.79 7.02
CA LYS A 106 4.99 -19.93 7.25
C LYS A 106 4.64 -20.68 8.53
N SER A 107 4.34 -19.98 9.62
CA SER A 107 3.94 -20.62 10.88
C SER A 107 2.57 -21.31 10.76
N LEU A 108 1.63 -20.67 10.07
CA LEU A 108 0.31 -21.25 9.82
C LEU A 108 0.38 -22.45 8.87
N SER A 109 1.34 -22.49 7.94
CA SER A 109 1.49 -23.62 7.02
C SER A 109 1.77 -24.92 7.75
N ILE A 110 2.59 -24.85 8.80
CA ILE A 110 2.90 -25.98 9.68
C ILE A 110 1.67 -26.37 10.51
N LYS A 111 0.99 -25.37 11.11
CA LYS A 111 -0.15 -25.62 11.99
C LYS A 111 -1.38 -26.17 11.27
N ASN A 112 -1.64 -25.67 10.06
CA ASN A 112 -2.85 -25.96 9.28
C ASN A 112 -2.58 -26.89 8.09
N ASN A 113 -1.37 -27.46 8.01
CA ASN A 113 -0.96 -28.46 7.01
C ASN A 113 -1.19 -28.02 5.54
N PHE A 114 -0.70 -26.83 5.17
CA PHE A 114 -0.66 -26.36 3.79
C PHE A 114 0.78 -26.08 3.34
N HIS A 115 1.02 -26.08 2.03
CA HIS A 115 2.37 -25.86 1.51
C HIS A 115 2.72 -24.37 1.40
N TYR A 116 3.91 -24.00 1.87
CA TYR A 116 4.43 -22.64 1.76
C TYR A 116 5.56 -22.57 0.72
N HIS A 117 5.34 -21.80 -0.33
CA HIS A 117 6.29 -21.56 -1.40
C HIS A 117 6.66 -20.07 -1.48
N LYS A 118 7.94 -19.79 -1.73
CA LYS A 118 8.45 -18.43 -1.88
C LYS A 118 9.36 -18.37 -3.10
N ASP A 119 9.22 -17.31 -3.89
CA ASP A 119 10.15 -17.04 -4.97
C ASP A 119 11.59 -16.82 -4.47
N ARG A 120 12.55 -17.22 -5.30
CA ARG A 120 13.97 -17.09 -4.98
C ARG A 120 14.36 -15.61 -5.02
N THR A 121 15.07 -15.14 -3.99
CA THR A 121 15.60 -13.77 -3.97
C THR A 121 16.62 -13.57 -5.11
N GLN A 122 16.41 -12.55 -5.94
CA GLN A 122 17.32 -12.16 -7.02
C GLN A 122 17.88 -10.76 -6.75
N LYS A 123 19.04 -10.42 -7.36
CA LYS A 123 19.62 -9.07 -7.23
C LYS A 123 18.75 -7.99 -7.90
N VAL A 124 18.08 -8.35 -8.98
CA VAL A 124 17.13 -7.51 -9.70
C VAL A 124 15.84 -8.31 -9.85
N GLU A 125 14.75 -7.77 -9.30
CA GLU A 125 13.44 -8.41 -9.39
C GLU A 125 12.63 -7.74 -10.51
N MET A 126 12.04 -8.55 -11.38
CA MET A 126 11.16 -8.07 -12.44
C MET A 126 9.73 -7.94 -11.89
N ILE A 127 9.35 -6.72 -11.51
CA ILE A 127 8.07 -6.46 -10.84
C ILE A 127 6.89 -6.43 -11.84
N LYS A 128 7.11 -5.80 -13.00
CA LYS A 128 6.14 -5.74 -14.09
C LYS A 128 6.45 -6.86 -15.08
N LEU A 129 5.57 -7.85 -15.13
CA LEU A 129 5.66 -8.97 -16.04
C LEU A 129 5.05 -8.60 -17.39
N SER A 130 5.62 -9.09 -18.49
CA SER A 130 4.94 -9.13 -19.77
C SER A 130 3.81 -10.18 -19.75
N ASN A 131 2.85 -10.08 -20.68
CA ASN A 131 1.73 -11.04 -20.78
C ASN A 131 2.20 -12.50 -20.88
N ASN A 132 3.33 -12.76 -21.56
CA ASN A 132 3.89 -14.10 -21.68
C ASN A 132 4.49 -14.61 -20.36
N GLU A 133 5.15 -13.74 -19.60
CA GLU A 133 5.72 -14.07 -18.29
C GLU A 133 4.65 -14.26 -17.23
N GLU A 134 3.61 -13.43 -17.26
CA GLU A 134 2.41 -13.57 -16.44
C GLU A 134 1.77 -14.92 -16.69
N LYS A 135 1.52 -15.30 -17.96
CA LYS A 135 0.95 -16.61 -18.30
C LYS A 135 1.80 -17.79 -17.80
N LYS A 136 3.13 -17.66 -17.89
CA LYS A 136 4.06 -18.67 -17.34
C LYS A 136 3.94 -18.74 -15.83
N LEU A 137 3.89 -17.61 -15.14
CA LEU A 137 3.75 -17.53 -13.69
C LEU A 137 2.41 -18.12 -13.24
N THR A 138 1.30 -17.75 -13.87
CA THR A 138 -0.04 -18.25 -13.57
C THR A 138 -0.11 -19.77 -13.69
N ARG A 139 0.45 -20.32 -14.78
CA ARG A 139 0.53 -21.78 -14.98
C ARG A 139 1.40 -22.46 -13.93
N PHE A 140 2.54 -21.87 -13.61
CA PHE A 140 3.45 -22.37 -12.59
C PHE A 140 2.79 -22.39 -11.21
N VAL A 141 2.15 -21.30 -10.79
CA VAL A 141 1.41 -21.25 -9.53
C VAL A 141 0.25 -22.24 -9.52
N SER A 142 -0.43 -22.41 -10.67
CA SER A 142 -1.53 -23.37 -10.81
C SER A 142 -1.09 -24.85 -10.77
N SER A 143 0.21 -25.14 -10.91
CA SER A 143 0.75 -26.51 -10.85
C SER A 143 1.10 -26.99 -9.44
N PHE A 144 1.02 -26.11 -8.44
CA PHE A 144 1.22 -26.54 -7.05
C PHE A 144 0.03 -27.37 -6.55
N ASP A 145 0.33 -28.30 -5.65
CA ASP A 145 -0.69 -29.05 -4.93
C ASP A 145 -1.41 -28.14 -3.94
N ALA A 146 -2.72 -28.28 -3.86
CA ALA A 146 -3.56 -27.54 -2.91
C ALA A 146 -3.76 -28.35 -1.61
N PRO A 147 -3.85 -27.70 -0.43
CA PRO A 147 -3.80 -26.26 -0.19
C PRO A 147 -2.37 -25.72 -0.16
N SER A 148 -2.14 -24.56 -0.79
CA SER A 148 -0.80 -23.94 -0.81
C SER A 148 -0.81 -22.42 -0.93
N VAL A 149 0.33 -21.82 -0.59
CA VAL A 149 0.58 -20.38 -0.68
C VAL A 149 1.85 -20.16 -1.48
N TYR A 150 1.80 -19.27 -2.47
CA TYR A 150 2.99 -18.84 -3.23
C TYR A 150 3.22 -17.34 -3.08
N VAL A 151 4.41 -16.97 -2.61
CA VAL A 151 4.78 -15.56 -2.36
C VAL A 151 5.78 -15.06 -3.39
N LYS A 152 5.46 -13.95 -4.06
CA LYS A 152 6.35 -13.30 -5.04
C LYS A 152 6.18 -11.78 -5.05
N HIS A 153 7.28 -11.06 -5.28
CA HIS A 153 7.25 -9.62 -5.48
C HIS A 153 7.01 -9.28 -6.95
N VAL A 154 5.74 -9.13 -7.31
CA VAL A 154 5.26 -8.74 -8.64
C VAL A 154 4.01 -7.89 -8.52
N CYS A 155 3.68 -7.17 -9.59
CA CYS A 155 2.37 -6.55 -9.75
C CYS A 155 1.25 -7.61 -9.81
N PHE A 156 0.00 -7.13 -9.78
CA PHE A 156 -1.18 -7.95 -9.98
C PHE A 156 -1.02 -8.85 -11.22
N SER A 157 -1.36 -10.13 -11.06
CA SER A 157 -1.40 -11.12 -12.14
C SER A 157 -2.83 -11.67 -12.22
N ASN A 158 -3.37 -11.72 -13.43
CA ASN A 158 -4.71 -12.18 -13.72
C ASN A 158 -4.70 -13.70 -14.01
N PHE A 159 -5.36 -14.46 -13.15
CA PHE A 159 -5.48 -15.91 -13.27
C PHE A 159 -6.63 -16.37 -14.18
N SER A 160 -7.43 -15.44 -14.71
CA SER A 160 -8.56 -15.70 -15.60
C SER A 160 -8.23 -15.58 -17.09
N ARG A 161 -6.98 -15.22 -17.45
CA ARG A 161 -6.50 -15.09 -18.85
C ARG A 161 -5.55 -16.23 -19.23
#